data_AF-A0A953SLG4-F1
#
_entry.id   AF-A0A953SLG4-F1
#
_cell.length_a   1.000
_cell.length_b   1.000
_cell.length_c   1.000
_cell.angle_alpha   90.00
_cell.angle_beta   90.00
_cell.angle_gamma   90.00
#
_symmetry.space_group_name_H-M   'P 1'
#
loop_
_entity.id
_entity.type
_entity.pdbx_description
1 polymer ?
#
loop_
_entity_poly.entity_id
_entity_poly.type
_entity_poly.pdbx_seq_one_letter_code
_entity_poly.pdbx_strand_id
1 'polypeptide(L)'
;YIDYPFGQEPIPVLEELSKRLGFDLGLFPYPLPGNDQSGAWTKIRRYQPDWVIHWGFSALHVVMAREAARNGIPIDKILTVNWLNSIDINNIGPDAAKGLKRSDTVASGTEVPVIQRIIKRVYDQGGGNGDRKWIGDYYYNVGVASHMTVFEAMRIALKTFGAPLTPEKLKRGLESVKAFDGDGIMAPITLTPSDHQGGGQTRISMWDGKTWVPQTKWVAAYDDIVWRLVKKHSAEFRVSGQ
;
A
#
# COMPACT_ATOMS: atom_id res chain seq x y z
N TYR A 1 -5.31 1.76 -15.01
CA TYR A 1 -5.26 0.67 -14.02
C TYR A 1 -5.09 -0.64 -14.77
N ILE A 2 -4.53 -1.66 -14.15
CA ILE A 2 -4.49 -3.00 -14.74
C ILE A 2 -5.89 -3.62 -14.75
N ASP A 3 -6.34 -4.16 -15.88
CA ASP A 3 -7.68 -4.72 -16.03
C ASP A 3 -7.79 -6.13 -15.42
N TYR A 4 -7.77 -6.15 -14.10
CA TYR A 4 -7.78 -7.31 -13.21
C TYR A 4 -8.42 -6.88 -11.87
N PRO A 5 -9.01 -7.77 -11.04
CA PRO A 5 -9.71 -7.37 -9.81
C PRO A 5 -8.93 -6.40 -8.92
N PHE A 6 -7.61 -6.60 -8.76
CA PHE A 6 -6.76 -5.66 -8.04
C PHE A 6 -6.80 -4.22 -8.61
N GLY A 7 -6.76 -4.06 -9.94
CA GLY A 7 -6.80 -2.74 -10.57
C GLY A 7 -8.18 -2.08 -10.58
N GLN A 8 -9.23 -2.88 -10.42
CA GLN A 8 -10.62 -2.41 -10.36
C GLN A 8 -11.06 -2.07 -8.92
N GLU A 9 -10.35 -2.57 -7.91
CA GLU A 9 -10.62 -2.34 -6.48
C GLU A 9 -10.95 -0.88 -6.09
N PRO A 10 -10.19 0.15 -6.53
CA PRO A 10 -10.46 1.52 -6.09
C PRO A 10 -11.63 2.19 -6.83
N ILE A 11 -12.13 1.62 -7.94
CA ILE A 11 -13.07 2.30 -8.84
C ILE A 11 -14.35 2.75 -8.10
N PRO A 12 -15.04 1.91 -7.31
CA PRO A 12 -16.25 2.35 -6.62
C PRO A 12 -16.02 3.52 -5.65
N VAL A 13 -14.86 3.56 -5.00
CA VAL A 13 -14.48 4.68 -4.11
C VAL A 13 -14.23 5.94 -4.94
N LEU A 14 -13.48 5.84 -6.03
CA LEU A 14 -13.17 6.97 -6.90
C LEU A 14 -14.42 7.58 -7.56
N GLU A 15 -15.38 6.76 -7.97
CA GLU A 15 -16.65 7.22 -8.54
C GLU A 15 -17.49 8.00 -7.50
N GLU A 16 -17.58 7.50 -6.27
CA GLU A 16 -18.29 8.19 -5.18
C GLU A 16 -17.59 9.50 -4.78
N LEU A 17 -16.25 9.51 -4.77
CA LEU A 17 -15.48 10.72 -4.54
C LEU A 17 -15.64 11.74 -5.68
N SER A 18 -15.68 11.29 -6.93
CA SER A 18 -15.92 12.15 -8.10
C SER A 18 -17.26 12.87 -7.98
N LYS A 19 -18.33 12.16 -7.62
CA LYS A 19 -19.64 12.76 -7.37
C LYS A 19 -19.63 13.74 -6.19
N ARG A 20 -18.94 13.40 -5.10
CA ARG A 20 -18.90 14.22 -3.87
C ARG A 20 -18.06 15.49 -4.03
N LEU A 21 -16.93 15.39 -4.72
CA LEU A 21 -15.93 16.46 -4.81
C LEU A 21 -15.99 17.21 -6.15
N GLY A 22 -16.76 16.72 -7.13
CA GLY A 22 -17.00 17.38 -8.41
C GLY A 22 -15.81 17.37 -9.37
N PHE A 23 -14.89 16.39 -9.25
CA PHE A 23 -13.80 16.22 -10.22
C PHE A 23 -14.21 15.25 -11.34
N ASP A 24 -13.68 15.48 -12.55
CA ASP A 24 -13.87 14.58 -13.69
C ASP A 24 -13.02 13.32 -13.57
N LEU A 25 -13.66 12.15 -13.58
CA LEU A 25 -12.98 10.86 -13.47
C LEU A 25 -12.88 10.15 -14.82
N GLY A 26 -11.64 9.99 -15.31
CA GLY A 26 -11.32 9.15 -16.47
C GLY A 26 -10.80 7.77 -16.04
N LEU A 27 -11.41 6.70 -16.55
CA LEU A 27 -11.00 5.31 -16.30
C LEU A 27 -10.30 4.73 -17.53
N PHE A 28 -9.03 4.34 -17.38
CA PHE A 28 -8.18 3.85 -18.46
C PHE A 28 -7.58 2.48 -18.12
N PRO A 29 -8.23 1.36 -18.54
CA PRO A 29 -7.70 0.02 -18.35
C PRO A 29 -6.55 -0.29 -19.32
N TYR A 30 -5.65 -1.17 -18.91
CA TYR A 30 -4.72 -1.90 -19.76
C TYR A 30 -4.66 -3.37 -19.36
N PRO A 31 -4.45 -4.32 -20.30
CA PRO A 31 -4.56 -5.74 -20.02
C PRO A 31 -3.35 -6.31 -19.24
N LEU A 32 -3.54 -7.44 -18.56
CA LEU A 32 -2.43 -8.31 -18.15
C LEU A 32 -1.65 -8.80 -19.38
N PRO A 33 -0.30 -8.95 -19.31
CA PRO A 33 0.56 -8.81 -18.12
C PRO A 33 1.00 -7.37 -17.80
N GLY A 34 0.44 -6.34 -18.45
CA GLY A 34 0.75 -4.92 -18.16
C GLY A 34 1.98 -4.35 -18.88
N ASN A 35 2.57 -5.12 -19.81
CA ASN A 35 3.72 -4.70 -20.62
C ASN A 35 3.33 -3.71 -21.74
N ASP A 36 2.07 -3.75 -22.20
CA ASP A 36 1.50 -2.78 -23.12
C ASP A 36 0.49 -1.89 -22.40
N GLN A 37 0.86 -0.62 -22.25
CA GLN A 37 -0.02 0.43 -21.71
C GLN A 37 -0.23 1.56 -22.73
N SER A 38 0.33 1.44 -23.93
CA SER A 38 0.45 2.54 -24.90
C SER A 38 -0.90 3.16 -25.28
N GLY A 39 -1.92 2.32 -25.50
CA GLY A 39 -3.28 2.74 -25.80
C GLY A 39 -3.94 3.50 -24.64
N ALA A 40 -3.74 3.06 -23.40
CA ALA A 40 -4.24 3.75 -22.22
C ALA A 40 -3.59 5.13 -22.09
N TRP A 41 -2.26 5.22 -22.23
CA TRP A 41 -1.53 6.49 -22.11
C TRP A 41 -1.83 7.48 -23.23
N THR A 42 -2.08 7.00 -24.45
CA THR A 42 -2.55 7.86 -25.55
C THR A 42 -3.91 8.48 -25.21
N LYS A 43 -4.83 7.71 -24.60
CA LYS A 43 -6.12 8.22 -24.15
C LYS A 43 -5.97 9.20 -22.98
N ILE A 44 -5.12 8.90 -22.00
CA ILE A 44 -4.80 9.80 -20.88
C ILE A 44 -4.26 11.13 -21.40
N ARG A 45 -3.33 11.12 -22.38
CA ARG A 45 -2.80 12.35 -22.98
C ARG A 45 -3.90 13.20 -23.61
N ARG A 46 -4.84 12.59 -24.33
CA ARG A 46 -5.99 13.30 -24.94
C ARG A 46 -6.98 13.81 -23.91
N TYR A 47 -7.12 13.10 -22.80
CA TYR A 47 -7.97 13.49 -21.67
C TYR A 47 -7.39 14.67 -20.87
N GLN A 48 -6.07 14.90 -20.94
CA GLN A 48 -5.36 16.00 -20.28
C GLN A 48 -5.67 16.16 -18.77
N PRO A 49 -5.50 15.11 -17.95
CA PRO A 49 -5.83 15.21 -16.53
C PRO A 49 -4.84 16.06 -15.74
N ASP A 50 -5.30 16.66 -14.63
CA ASP A 50 -4.44 17.32 -13.65
C ASP A 50 -3.55 16.35 -12.88
N TRP A 51 -4.08 15.16 -12.57
CA TRP A 51 -3.42 14.09 -11.83
C TRP A 51 -3.73 12.73 -12.43
N VAL A 52 -2.78 11.81 -12.34
CA VAL A 52 -2.97 10.40 -12.75
C VAL A 52 -2.74 9.49 -11.55
N ILE A 53 -3.75 8.68 -11.23
CA ILE A 53 -3.59 7.57 -10.29
C ILE A 53 -3.24 6.30 -11.09
N HIS A 54 -2.04 5.79 -10.92
CA HIS A 54 -1.62 4.54 -11.52
C HIS A 54 -1.76 3.37 -10.53
N TRP A 55 -2.85 2.63 -10.67
CA TRP A 55 -3.13 1.41 -9.90
C TRP A 55 -2.58 0.17 -10.61
N GLY A 56 -1.43 -0.31 -10.13
CA GLY A 56 -0.66 -1.43 -10.67
C GLY A 56 0.34 -1.93 -9.62
N PHE A 57 1.31 -2.76 -10.02
CA PHE A 57 2.33 -3.26 -9.12
C PHE A 57 3.64 -3.55 -9.86
N SER A 58 4.77 -3.43 -9.18
CA SER A 58 6.10 -3.80 -9.69
C SER A 58 6.42 -3.20 -11.08
N ALA A 59 6.87 -4.02 -12.04
CA ALA A 59 7.33 -3.62 -13.37
C ALA A 59 6.31 -2.81 -14.17
N LEU A 60 5.02 -2.87 -13.82
CA LEU A 60 3.98 -2.04 -14.44
C LEU A 60 4.23 -0.55 -14.18
N HIS A 61 4.84 -0.18 -13.05
CA HIS A 61 5.26 1.19 -12.75
C HIS A 61 6.43 1.66 -13.61
N VAL A 62 7.29 0.74 -14.07
CA VAL A 62 8.38 1.06 -15.00
C VAL A 62 7.80 1.36 -16.39
N VAL A 63 6.85 0.55 -16.86
CA VAL A 63 6.14 0.79 -18.13
C VAL A 63 5.35 2.10 -18.07
N MET A 64 4.63 2.33 -16.97
CA MET A 64 3.92 3.58 -16.64
C MET A 64 4.85 4.80 -16.80
N ALA A 65 6.03 4.80 -16.17
CA ALA A 65 6.94 5.94 -16.23
C ALA A 65 7.44 6.20 -17.66
N ARG A 66 7.76 5.14 -18.41
CA ARG A 66 8.18 5.24 -19.81
C ARG A 66 7.06 5.81 -20.69
N GLU A 67 5.84 5.32 -20.54
CA GLU A 67 4.70 5.80 -21.34
C GLU A 67 4.28 7.22 -20.96
N ALA A 68 4.36 7.60 -19.68
CA ALA A 68 4.15 8.96 -19.23
C ALA A 68 5.12 9.93 -19.91
N ALA A 69 6.42 9.60 -19.91
CA ALA A 69 7.45 10.40 -20.58
C ALA A 69 7.19 10.51 -22.10
N ARG A 70 6.86 9.40 -22.78
CA ARG A 70 6.51 9.39 -24.22
C ARG A 70 5.30 10.26 -24.55
N ASN A 71 4.38 10.41 -23.61
CA ASN A 71 3.15 11.19 -23.78
C ASN A 71 3.23 12.60 -23.19
N GLY A 72 4.39 13.03 -22.70
CA GLY A 72 4.59 14.37 -22.15
C GLY A 72 3.83 14.61 -20.84
N ILE A 73 3.57 13.55 -20.07
CA ILE A 73 2.92 13.64 -18.75
C ILE A 73 4.02 13.65 -17.68
N PRO A 74 4.17 14.75 -16.92
CA PRO A 74 5.16 14.85 -15.86
C PRO A 74 5.00 13.78 -14.78
N ILE A 75 6.11 13.17 -14.33
CA ILE A 75 6.11 12.10 -13.33
C ILE A 75 5.59 12.58 -11.95
N ASP A 76 5.75 13.86 -11.66
CA ASP A 76 5.32 14.49 -10.42
C ASP A 76 3.80 14.72 -10.33
N LYS A 77 3.08 14.59 -11.46
CA LYS A 77 1.62 14.52 -11.55
C LYS A 77 1.07 13.10 -11.39
N ILE A 78 1.93 12.11 -11.16
CA ILE A 78 1.55 10.71 -11.04
C ILE A 78 1.63 10.27 -9.58
N LEU A 79 0.57 9.60 -9.13
CA LEU A 79 0.47 8.96 -7.83
C LEU A 79 0.20 7.46 -8.01
N THR A 80 0.96 6.61 -7.34
CA THR A 80 0.78 5.16 -7.42
C THR A 80 0.18 4.60 -6.14
N VAL A 81 -0.42 3.42 -6.25
CA VAL A 81 -0.63 2.54 -5.10
C VAL A 81 0.74 2.13 -4.49
N ASN A 82 0.72 1.52 -3.31
CA ASN A 82 1.91 1.22 -2.51
C ASN A 82 2.86 0.16 -3.11
N TRP A 83 2.44 -0.60 -4.13
CA TRP A 83 3.21 -1.72 -4.69
C TRP A 83 4.34 -1.28 -5.63
N LEU A 84 5.26 -0.49 -5.08
CA LEU A 84 6.42 0.05 -5.75
C LEU A 84 7.62 0.05 -4.80
N ASN A 85 8.75 -0.52 -5.20
CA ASN A 85 9.95 -0.62 -4.36
C ASN A 85 11.23 -0.07 -5.02
N SER A 86 12.38 -0.30 -4.38
CA SER A 86 13.68 0.19 -4.89
C SER A 86 14.07 -0.43 -6.23
N ILE A 87 13.69 -1.67 -6.52
CA ILE A 87 13.94 -2.31 -7.83
C ILE A 87 13.20 -1.53 -8.92
N ASP A 88 11.93 -1.22 -8.69
CA ASP A 88 11.12 -0.45 -9.64
C ASP A 88 11.69 0.95 -9.86
N ILE A 89 12.11 1.65 -8.79
CA ILE A 89 12.75 2.98 -8.88
C ILE A 89 14.07 2.91 -9.65
N ASN A 90 14.90 1.90 -9.40
CA ASN A 90 16.17 1.74 -10.12
C ASN A 90 15.94 1.48 -11.61
N ASN A 91 14.88 0.75 -11.97
CA ASN A 91 14.50 0.49 -13.36
C ASN A 91 13.88 1.71 -14.05
N ILE A 92 13.17 2.58 -13.33
CA ILE A 92 12.71 3.89 -13.84
C ILE A 92 13.90 4.84 -14.02
N GLY A 93 14.87 4.77 -13.12
CA GLY A 93 15.95 5.73 -12.94
C GLY A 93 15.63 6.68 -11.78
N PRO A 94 16.48 6.74 -10.73
CA PRO A 94 16.20 7.56 -9.53
C PRO A 94 15.91 9.04 -9.83
N ASP A 95 16.63 9.64 -10.77
CA ASP A 95 16.41 11.04 -11.16
C ASP A 95 15.12 11.21 -11.97
N ALA A 96 14.83 10.26 -12.88
CA ALA A 96 13.61 10.27 -13.68
C ALA A 96 12.34 10.02 -12.85
N ALA A 97 12.47 9.36 -11.70
CA ALA A 97 11.38 9.14 -10.75
C ALA A 97 11.15 10.31 -9.78
N LYS A 98 12.00 11.35 -9.77
CA LYS A 98 11.89 12.45 -8.81
C LYS A 98 10.55 13.16 -8.92
N GLY A 99 9.83 13.26 -7.80
CA GLY A 99 8.49 13.84 -7.73
C GLY A 99 7.36 12.82 -7.80
N LEU A 100 7.63 11.57 -8.21
CA LEU A 100 6.68 10.47 -8.19
C LEU A 100 6.13 10.29 -6.78
N LYS A 101 4.81 10.15 -6.67
CA LYS A 101 4.13 9.94 -5.39
C LYS A 101 3.61 8.52 -5.29
N ARG A 102 3.52 8.00 -4.07
CA ARG A 102 2.79 6.77 -3.79
C ARG A 102 2.05 6.86 -2.46
N SER A 103 0.99 6.07 -2.32
CA SER A 103 0.43 5.75 -1.01
C SER A 103 1.38 4.83 -0.25
N ASP A 104 1.71 5.15 1.00
CA ASP A 104 2.41 4.27 1.93
C ASP A 104 1.40 3.71 2.94
N THR A 105 1.56 2.43 3.26
CA THR A 105 0.93 1.72 4.39
C THR A 105 1.92 1.43 5.51
N VAL A 106 3.21 1.51 5.22
CA VAL A 106 4.33 1.36 6.16
C VAL A 106 5.41 2.41 5.90
N ALA A 107 6.24 2.67 6.90
CA ALA A 107 7.43 3.49 6.75
C ALA A 107 8.48 2.77 5.89
N SER A 108 9.18 3.54 5.04
CA SER A 108 10.32 3.05 4.27
C SER A 108 11.65 3.31 4.96
N GLY A 109 12.68 2.61 4.52
CA GLY A 109 14.05 2.85 4.94
C GLY A 109 14.44 2.13 6.22
N THR A 110 15.70 2.28 6.57
CA THR A 110 16.34 1.62 7.71
C THR A 110 16.14 2.37 9.02
N GLU A 111 15.79 3.65 8.98
CA GLU A 111 15.72 4.51 10.18
C GLU A 111 14.56 4.17 11.12
N VAL A 112 13.68 3.26 10.71
CA VAL A 112 12.59 2.76 11.57
C VAL A 112 13.17 1.95 12.74
N PRO A 113 12.78 2.23 14.00
CA PRO A 113 13.36 1.59 15.19
C PRO A 113 13.37 0.05 15.17
N VAL A 114 12.29 -0.59 14.70
CA VAL A 114 12.26 -2.05 14.59
C VAL A 114 13.23 -2.59 13.53
N ILE A 115 13.43 -1.87 12.42
CA ILE A 115 14.37 -2.26 11.37
C ILE A 115 15.81 -2.15 11.89
N GLN A 116 16.14 -1.09 12.62
CA GLN A 116 17.43 -0.96 13.31
C GLN A 116 17.68 -2.11 14.30
N ARG A 117 16.65 -2.55 15.03
CA ARG A 117 16.79 -3.72 15.92
C ARG A 117 17.02 -5.01 15.15
N ILE A 118 16.35 -5.22 14.02
CA ILE A 118 16.56 -6.40 13.17
C ILE A 118 18.01 -6.42 12.66
N ILE A 119 18.52 -5.28 12.18
CA ILE A 119 19.93 -5.14 11.76
C ILE A 119 20.85 -5.56 12.91
N LYS A 120 20.70 -4.94 14.08
CA LYS A 120 21.60 -5.13 15.22
C LYS A 120 21.51 -6.52 15.85
N ARG A 121 20.31 -7.08 15.98
CA ARG A 121 20.08 -8.33 16.75
C ARG A 121 20.05 -9.58 15.89
N VAL A 122 19.86 -9.44 14.58
CA VAL A 122 19.76 -10.60 13.68
C VAL A 122 20.92 -10.58 12.70
N TYR A 123 21.01 -9.55 11.86
CA TYR A 123 22.02 -9.53 10.79
C TYR A 123 23.44 -9.32 11.30
N ASP A 124 23.67 -8.41 12.25
CA ASP A 124 25.00 -8.15 12.82
C ASP A 124 25.51 -9.32 13.67
N GLN A 125 24.61 -10.19 14.12
CA GLN A 125 24.93 -11.42 14.85
C GLN A 125 25.12 -12.64 13.92
N GLY A 126 25.08 -12.45 12.60
CA GLY A 126 25.21 -13.52 11.61
C GLY A 126 23.97 -14.41 11.45
N GLY A 127 22.86 -14.08 12.11
CA GLY A 127 21.59 -14.81 12.02
C GLY A 127 20.66 -14.32 10.90
N GLY A 128 21.11 -13.35 10.09
CA GLY A 128 20.33 -12.79 8.98
C GLY A 128 20.18 -13.78 7.83
N ASN A 129 18.97 -13.85 7.27
CA ASN A 129 18.72 -14.55 6.02
C ASN A 129 18.43 -13.54 4.90
N GLY A 130 19.02 -13.74 3.72
CA GLY A 130 18.92 -12.81 2.58
C GLY A 130 19.95 -11.68 2.58
N ASP A 131 20.03 -10.99 1.44
CA ASP A 131 20.99 -9.91 1.21
C ASP A 131 20.63 -8.65 2.01
N ARG A 132 21.61 -8.12 2.76
CA ARG A 132 21.46 -6.93 3.61
C ARG A 132 21.00 -5.69 2.85
N LYS A 133 21.27 -5.61 1.53
CA LYS A 133 20.85 -4.46 0.71
C LYS A 133 19.33 -4.27 0.62
N TRP A 134 18.56 -5.32 0.92
CA TRP A 134 17.09 -5.26 0.89
C TRP A 134 16.47 -4.83 2.22
N ILE A 135 17.26 -4.72 3.29
CA ILE A 135 16.75 -4.29 4.59
C ILE A 135 16.29 -2.83 4.47
N GLY A 136 15.06 -2.55 4.89
CA GLY A 136 14.46 -1.22 4.77
C GLY A 136 13.85 -0.92 3.40
N ASP A 137 13.96 -1.83 2.42
CA ASP A 137 13.16 -1.74 1.20
C ASP A 137 11.67 -1.77 1.56
N TYR A 138 10.83 -1.13 0.76
CA TYR A 138 9.41 -1.00 1.07
C TYR A 138 8.74 -2.37 1.29
N TYR A 139 9.03 -3.36 0.46
CA TYR A 139 8.45 -4.71 0.62
C TYR A 139 8.99 -5.45 1.82
N TYR A 140 10.25 -5.21 2.20
CA TYR A 140 10.81 -5.73 3.44
C TYR A 140 10.02 -5.20 4.64
N ASN A 141 9.78 -3.88 4.68
CA ASN A 141 9.07 -3.24 5.77
C ASN A 141 7.58 -3.62 5.81
N VAL A 142 6.93 -3.85 4.66
CA VAL A 142 5.58 -4.44 4.59
C VAL A 142 5.57 -5.83 5.24
N GLY A 143 6.56 -6.66 4.93
CA GLY A 143 6.71 -7.99 5.54
C GLY A 143 6.87 -7.90 7.06
N VAL A 144 7.74 -7.03 7.55
CA VAL A 144 7.95 -6.81 9.00
C VAL A 144 6.66 -6.37 9.68
N ALA A 145 6.00 -5.32 9.18
CA ALA A 145 4.77 -4.80 9.77
C ALA A 145 3.65 -5.86 9.81
N SER A 146 3.47 -6.61 8.71
CA SER A 146 2.44 -7.64 8.61
C SER A 146 2.64 -8.75 9.65
N HIS A 147 3.87 -9.24 9.81
CA HIS A 147 4.16 -10.29 10.79
C HIS A 147 4.13 -9.78 12.23
N MET A 148 4.55 -8.54 12.47
CA MET A 148 4.48 -7.92 13.80
C MET A 148 3.04 -7.87 14.32
N THR A 149 2.07 -7.53 13.47
CA THR A 149 0.65 -7.56 13.84
C THR A 149 0.19 -8.94 14.27
N VAL A 150 0.56 -9.99 13.53
CA VAL A 150 0.21 -11.37 13.87
C VAL A 150 0.90 -11.81 15.16
N PHE A 151 2.19 -11.49 15.36
CA PHE A 151 2.91 -11.82 16.59
C PHE A 151 2.36 -11.10 17.81
N GLU A 152 1.94 -9.84 17.67
CA GLU A 152 1.27 -9.12 18.75
C GLU A 152 -0.05 -9.79 19.13
N ALA A 153 -0.86 -10.19 18.14
CA ALA A 153 -2.08 -10.95 18.37
C ALA A 153 -1.81 -12.30 19.06
N MET A 154 -0.78 -13.03 18.65
CA MET A 154 -0.36 -14.28 19.29
C MET A 154 0.07 -14.04 20.75
N ARG A 155 0.84 -12.97 21.01
CA ARG A 155 1.26 -12.58 22.36
C ARG A 155 0.06 -12.28 23.26
N ILE A 156 -0.92 -11.52 22.76
CA ILE A 156 -2.16 -11.22 23.47
C ILE A 156 -2.96 -12.51 23.73
N ALA A 157 -3.13 -13.36 22.71
CA ALA A 157 -3.86 -14.62 22.81
C ALA A 157 -3.25 -15.56 23.85
N LEU A 158 -1.93 -15.75 23.82
CA LEU A 158 -1.22 -16.61 24.77
C LEU A 158 -1.28 -16.06 26.19
N LYS A 159 -1.11 -14.73 26.36
CA LYS A 159 -1.21 -14.08 27.68
C LYS A 159 -2.62 -14.21 28.27
N THR A 160 -3.66 -14.17 27.44
CA THR A 160 -5.06 -14.11 27.88
C THR A 160 -5.70 -15.50 28.01
N PHE A 161 -5.37 -16.43 27.11
CA PHE A 161 -6.05 -17.73 26.97
C PHE A 161 -5.13 -18.93 27.18
N GLY A 162 -3.83 -18.73 27.42
CA GLY A 162 -2.85 -19.79 27.63
C GLY A 162 -2.58 -20.65 26.38
N ALA A 163 -1.57 -21.51 26.48
CA ALA A 163 -1.25 -22.51 25.46
C ALA A 163 -2.25 -23.70 25.48
N PRO A 164 -2.38 -24.46 24.37
CA PRO A 164 -1.82 -24.19 23.04
C PRO A 164 -2.54 -23.02 22.37
N LEU A 165 -1.88 -22.40 21.38
CA LEU A 165 -2.48 -21.39 20.52
C LEU A 165 -3.37 -22.09 19.47
N THR A 166 -4.69 -21.87 19.55
CA THR A 166 -5.66 -22.38 18.57
C THR A 166 -6.12 -21.25 17.62
N PRO A 167 -6.73 -21.58 16.46
CA PRO A 167 -7.28 -20.57 15.56
C PRO A 167 -8.27 -19.62 16.24
N GLU A 168 -9.12 -20.12 17.14
CA GLU A 168 -10.10 -19.33 17.89
C GLU A 168 -9.41 -18.36 18.85
N LYS A 169 -8.36 -18.83 19.55
CA LYS A 169 -7.55 -17.97 20.43
C LYS A 169 -6.81 -16.91 19.64
N LEU A 170 -6.26 -17.26 18.48
CA LEU A 170 -5.56 -16.30 17.60
C LEU A 170 -6.53 -15.25 17.06
N LYS A 171 -7.72 -15.63 16.60
CA LYS A 171 -8.78 -14.70 16.17
C LYS A 171 -9.13 -13.71 17.28
N ARG A 172 -9.36 -14.21 18.51
CA ARG A 172 -9.64 -13.35 19.67
C ARG A 172 -8.44 -12.47 20.03
N GLY A 173 -7.22 -12.95 19.83
CA GLY A 173 -5.99 -12.17 19.98
C GLY A 173 -5.90 -11.01 18.98
N LEU A 174 -6.21 -11.29 17.70
CA LEU A 174 -6.30 -10.28 16.64
C LEU A 174 -7.34 -9.22 17.01
N GLU A 175 -8.57 -9.64 17.34
CA GLU A 175 -9.67 -8.75 17.77
C GLU A 175 -9.41 -7.99 19.10
N SER A 176 -8.26 -8.23 19.72
CA SER A 176 -7.82 -7.54 20.95
C SER A 176 -6.62 -6.62 20.74
N VAL A 177 -6.07 -6.54 19.52
CA VAL A 177 -4.98 -5.60 19.18
C VAL A 177 -5.51 -4.17 19.24
N LYS A 178 -4.86 -3.31 20.02
CA LYS A 178 -5.27 -1.90 20.22
C LYS A 178 -4.08 -0.97 20.09
N ALA A 179 -4.24 0.07 19.26
CA ALA A 179 -3.26 1.13 19.03
C ALA A 179 -1.82 0.61 18.82
N PHE A 180 -1.67 -0.52 18.14
CA PHE A 180 -0.36 -1.13 17.89
C PHE A 180 0.25 -0.53 16.62
N ASP A 181 1.44 0.05 16.69
CA ASP A 181 2.08 0.74 15.56
C ASP A 181 3.35 0.02 15.04
N GLY A 182 3.64 -1.16 15.60
CA GLY A 182 4.83 -1.93 15.27
C GLY A 182 6.13 -1.15 15.52
N ASP A 183 6.15 -0.31 16.57
CA ASP A 183 7.30 0.53 16.92
C ASP A 183 7.63 1.56 15.82
N GLY A 184 6.57 2.23 15.38
CA GLY A 184 6.61 3.31 14.40
C GLY A 184 6.72 2.89 12.94
N ILE A 185 6.70 1.58 12.62
CA ILE A 185 6.76 1.11 11.23
C ILE A 185 5.46 1.35 10.46
N MET A 186 4.32 1.47 11.15
CA MET A 186 3.02 1.69 10.54
C MET A 186 2.18 2.66 11.39
N ALA A 187 1.05 3.10 10.85
CA ALA A 187 0.05 3.79 11.66
C ALA A 187 -0.48 2.86 12.78
N PRO A 188 -0.86 3.39 13.96
CA PRO A 188 -1.44 2.57 15.02
C PRO A 188 -2.71 1.86 14.54
N ILE A 189 -2.72 0.52 14.61
CA ILE A 189 -3.87 -0.30 14.23
C ILE A 189 -4.68 -0.72 15.46
N THR A 190 -6.00 -0.76 15.30
CA THR A 190 -6.93 -1.35 16.28
C THR A 190 -7.87 -2.31 15.57
N LEU A 191 -7.70 -3.60 15.83
CA LEU A 191 -8.51 -4.64 15.22
C LEU A 191 -9.69 -4.99 16.13
N THR A 192 -10.87 -5.11 15.55
CA THR A 192 -12.12 -5.42 16.27
C THR A 192 -12.93 -6.45 15.49
N PRO A 193 -13.93 -7.12 16.09
CA PRO A 193 -14.79 -8.04 15.34
C PRO A 193 -15.52 -7.42 14.13
N SER A 194 -15.68 -6.09 14.14
CA SER A 194 -16.32 -5.32 13.05
C SER A 194 -15.32 -4.65 12.11
N ASP A 195 -14.03 -4.63 12.45
CA ASP A 195 -12.96 -4.01 11.67
C ASP A 195 -11.68 -4.85 11.73
N HIS A 196 -11.45 -5.62 10.67
CA HIS A 196 -10.21 -6.39 10.48
C HIS A 196 -9.17 -5.65 9.63
N GLN A 197 -9.42 -4.41 9.21
CA GLN A 197 -8.45 -3.54 8.54
C GLN A 197 -7.55 -2.83 9.55
N GLY A 198 -8.12 -2.41 10.68
CA GLY A 198 -7.38 -1.81 11.78
C GLY A 198 -7.37 -0.29 11.82
N GLY A 199 -8.31 0.38 11.13
CA GLY A 199 -8.42 1.84 11.07
C GLY A 199 -8.04 2.48 9.73
N GLY A 200 -7.46 1.73 8.79
CA GLY A 200 -7.34 2.16 7.39
C GLY A 200 -6.45 3.37 7.10
N GLN A 201 -5.56 3.74 8.03
CA GLN A 201 -4.68 4.89 7.84
C GLN A 201 -3.59 4.61 6.80
N THR A 202 -3.42 5.56 5.88
CA THR A 202 -2.32 5.59 4.90
C THR A 202 -1.69 6.99 4.90
N ARG A 203 -0.61 7.17 4.14
CA ARG A 203 -0.05 8.51 3.89
C ARG A 203 0.45 8.61 2.47
N ILE A 204 0.66 9.82 1.97
CA ILE A 204 1.35 10.04 0.70
C ILE A 204 2.83 10.28 0.96
N SER A 205 3.68 9.61 0.20
CA SER A 205 5.13 9.85 0.16
C SER A 205 5.55 10.22 -1.26
N MET A 206 6.61 11.01 -1.38
CA MET A 206 7.19 11.43 -2.65
C MET A 206 8.65 11.00 -2.73
N TRP A 207 9.07 10.50 -3.89
CA TRP A 207 10.49 10.23 -4.16
C TRP A 207 11.24 11.55 -4.41
N ASP A 208 12.27 11.83 -3.62
CA ASP A 208 13.06 13.07 -3.73
C ASP A 208 14.28 12.97 -4.66
N GLY A 209 14.51 11.79 -5.24
CA GLY A 209 15.71 11.41 -6.00
C GLY A 209 16.58 10.39 -5.28
N LYS A 210 16.41 10.23 -3.96
CA LYS A 210 17.22 9.35 -3.11
C LYS A 210 16.41 8.50 -2.14
N THR A 211 15.33 9.04 -1.59
CA THR A 211 14.48 8.35 -0.61
C THR A 211 13.01 8.77 -0.75
N TRP A 212 12.13 7.97 -0.12
CA TRP A 212 10.71 8.29 0.01
C TRP A 212 10.50 9.21 1.20
N VAL A 213 10.03 10.43 0.93
CA VAL A 213 9.77 11.46 1.95
C VAL A 213 8.25 11.59 2.16
N PRO A 214 7.75 11.37 3.38
CA PRO A 214 6.34 11.58 3.69
C PRO A 214 5.90 13.02 3.41
N GLN A 215 4.81 13.18 2.66
CA GLN A 215 4.19 14.47 2.36
C GLN A 215 2.99 14.75 3.26
N THR A 216 2.41 13.70 3.84
CA THR A 216 1.28 13.80 4.77
C THR A 216 1.57 13.02 6.05
N LYS A 217 0.83 13.35 7.11
CA LYS A 217 0.68 12.45 8.27
C LYS A 217 -0.12 11.21 7.87
N TRP A 218 -0.11 10.19 8.73
CA TRP A 218 -1.05 9.07 8.65
C TRP A 218 -2.48 9.58 8.77
N VAL A 219 -3.33 9.20 7.82
CA VAL A 219 -4.72 9.65 7.74
C VAL A 219 -5.60 8.54 7.18
N ALA A 220 -6.79 8.41 7.74
CA ALA A 220 -7.90 7.68 7.14
C ALA A 220 -8.85 8.74 6.57
N ALA A 221 -9.05 8.71 5.25
CA ALA A 221 -9.80 9.73 4.54
C ALA A 221 -11.09 9.14 3.99
N TYR A 222 -12.18 9.90 4.10
CA TYR A 222 -13.49 9.52 3.59
C TYR A 222 -14.02 8.18 4.13
N ASP A 223 -13.76 7.92 5.42
CA ASP A 223 -14.20 6.71 6.13
C ASP A 223 -15.69 6.43 5.96
N ASP A 224 -16.52 7.47 5.85
CA ASP A 224 -17.95 7.35 5.61
C ASP A 224 -18.27 6.66 4.26
N ILE A 225 -17.53 7.01 3.20
CA ILE A 225 -17.65 6.39 1.89
C ILE A 225 -17.07 4.98 1.90
N VAL A 226 -15.85 4.84 2.43
CA VAL A 226 -15.13 3.56 2.49
C VAL A 226 -15.94 2.52 3.25
N TRP A 227 -16.36 2.82 4.48
CA TRP A 227 -17.12 1.87 5.29
C TRP A 227 -18.52 1.57 4.74
N ARG A 228 -19.15 2.52 4.06
CA ARG A 228 -20.42 2.26 3.38
C ARG A 228 -20.24 1.23 2.26
N LEU A 229 -19.20 1.38 1.44
CA LEU A 229 -18.89 0.43 0.36
C LEU A 229 -18.45 -0.94 0.91
N VAL A 230 -17.62 -0.97 1.97
CA VAL A 230 -17.25 -2.21 2.67
C VAL A 230 -18.49 -2.97 3.14
N LYS A 231 -19.41 -2.29 3.84
CA LYS A 231 -20.65 -2.90 4.34
C LYS A 231 -21.53 -3.41 3.20
N LYS A 232 -21.65 -2.66 2.12
CA LYS A 232 -22.41 -3.07 0.92
C LYS A 232 -21.83 -4.36 0.33
N HIS A 233 -20.54 -4.38 0.02
CA HIS A 233 -19.91 -5.54 -0.62
C HIS A 233 -19.82 -6.76 0.30
N SER A 234 -19.61 -6.57 1.60
CA SER A 234 -19.70 -7.67 2.58
C SER A 234 -21.11 -8.27 2.66
N ALA A 235 -22.15 -7.44 2.57
CA ALA A 235 -23.52 -7.92 2.57
C ALA A 235 -23.87 -8.69 1.28
N GLU A 236 -23.41 -8.21 0.12
CA GLU A 236 -23.55 -8.89 -1.18
C GLU A 236 -22.86 -10.25 -1.18
N PHE A 237 -21.62 -10.32 -0.69
CA PHE A 237 -20.86 -11.57 -0.59
C PHE A 237 -21.56 -12.62 0.28
N ARG A 238 -22.11 -12.21 1.43
CA ARG A 238 -22.87 -13.10 2.33
C ARG A 238 -24.08 -13.73 1.63
N VAL A 239 -24.68 -13.03 0.68
CA VAL A 239 -25.83 -13.54 -0.09
C VAL A 239 -25.37 -14.45 -1.22
N SER A 240 -24.22 -14.19 -1.84
CA SER A 240 -23.72 -14.97 -2.98
C SER A 240 -22.99 -16.27 -2.61
N GLY A 241 -22.49 -16.42 -1.38
CA GLY A 241 -22.04 -17.69 -0.81
C GLY A 241 -20.95 -18.45 -1.58
N GLN A 242 -20.16 -17.77 -2.41
CA GLN A 242 -18.89 -18.31 -2.94
C GLN A 242 -17.78 -18.16 -1.91
#